data_AF-A0A1C3WDJ2-F1
#
_entry.id   AF-A0A1C3WDJ2-F1
#
_cell.length_a   1.000
_cell.length_b   1.000
_cell.length_c   1.000
_cell.angle_alpha   90.00
_cell.angle_beta   90.00
_cell.angle_gamma   90.00
#
_symmetry.space_group_name_H-M   'P 1'
#
loop_
_entity.id
_entity.type
_entity.pdbx_description
1 polymer ?
#
loop_
_entity_poly.entity_id
_entity_poly.type
_entity_poly.pdbx_seq_one_letter_code
_entity_poly.pdbx_strand_id
1 'polypeptide(L)'
;MDSEAMSSKPMHPLLALLLTAAALCLFGPLLFLALVSGQGGYSAAVAVVELAMVACPMGAIMLVVYAVLDKPWKRPFPRSWFFWLQVLAIGIIGMSVASGFLEDWQRQRQQAWDYEEEQRAKEPRGVMQAALFHDDDASFAKAYKICGKSCPRGEWLPKAIVAQAPRILGVLLEGATKRTYEKEFLNRAYLMGICKEGAYYEGYFALPGRAGASGNMAVIERFLPQWDRDQVQEAFAGAAFGNHVDTMRALIAHGANPHQPMNENPPAEVAFDSVTSAAVRSGAIDALRWLGEQGVRVGSDNEQDQVWTSFDEWIEHSPSAVWIGQLEAMLDALARLGAVPAHSSHGGSLGRAAGAGDALLAHALLRHGAVVESIDDDDLRAALQALLKRPPDQLGSDDGTHILLCHDDSAPD
;
A
#
# COMPACT_ATOMS: atom_id res chain seq x y z
N MET A 1 -71.35 -36.18 -24.62
CA MET A 1 -71.03 -37.34 -25.47
C MET A 1 -71.01 -36.74 -26.86
N ASP A 2 -69.85 -36.41 -27.43
CA ASP A 2 -68.82 -37.38 -27.81
C ASP A 2 -67.40 -36.94 -27.44
N SER A 3 -66.74 -37.80 -26.66
CA SER A 3 -65.29 -37.82 -26.49
C SER A 3 -64.71 -38.47 -27.75
N GLU A 4 -64.36 -37.68 -28.77
CA GLU A 4 -63.46 -38.14 -29.82
C GLU A 4 -62.12 -38.48 -29.16
N ALA A 5 -61.93 -39.76 -28.89
CA ALA A 5 -60.67 -40.35 -28.50
C ALA A 5 -59.66 -40.05 -29.62
N MET A 6 -58.88 -38.99 -29.44
CA MET A 6 -57.73 -38.66 -30.27
C MET A 6 -56.75 -39.82 -30.20
N SER A 7 -56.90 -40.77 -31.14
CA SER A 7 -55.97 -41.85 -31.41
C SER A 7 -54.57 -41.25 -31.58
N SER A 8 -53.75 -41.40 -30.54
CA SER A 8 -52.35 -41.01 -30.57
C SER A 8 -51.65 -41.99 -31.51
N LYS A 9 -51.33 -41.56 -32.73
CA LYS A 9 -50.39 -42.33 -33.56
C LYS A 9 -49.11 -42.51 -32.73
N PRO A 10 -48.64 -43.75 -32.52
CA PRO A 10 -47.43 -44.00 -31.75
C PRO A 10 -46.27 -43.27 -32.42
N MET A 11 -45.52 -42.52 -31.62
CA MET A 11 -44.37 -41.76 -32.11
C MET A 11 -43.35 -42.75 -32.68
N HIS A 12 -42.78 -42.44 -33.84
CA HIS A 12 -41.79 -43.31 -34.46
C HIS A 12 -40.58 -43.47 -33.49
N PRO A 13 -40.09 -44.69 -33.23
CA PRO A 13 -39.09 -44.95 -32.19
C PRO A 13 -37.82 -44.13 -32.36
N LEU A 14 -37.42 -43.86 -33.61
CA LEU A 14 -36.28 -43.00 -33.95
C LEU A 14 -36.47 -41.53 -33.53
N LEU A 15 -37.68 -40.98 -33.64
CA LEU A 15 -37.96 -39.61 -33.22
C LEU A 15 -38.02 -39.48 -31.69
N ALA A 16 -38.52 -40.51 -31.01
CA ALA A 16 -38.48 -40.60 -29.56
C ALA A 16 -37.03 -40.63 -29.05
N LEU A 17 -36.18 -41.43 -29.69
CA LEU A 17 -34.77 -41.54 -29.35
C LEU A 17 -34.00 -40.23 -29.56
N LEU A 18 -34.25 -39.50 -30.65
CA LEU A 18 -33.63 -38.20 -30.89
C LEU A 18 -34.03 -37.15 -29.85
N LEU A 19 -35.31 -37.11 -29.48
CA LEU A 19 -35.84 -36.14 -28.52
C LEU A 19 -35.38 -36.42 -27.08
N THR A 20 -35.25 -37.69 -26.70
CA THR A 20 -34.73 -38.09 -25.37
C THR A 20 -33.22 -37.95 -25.29
N ALA A 21 -32.48 -38.29 -26.35
CA ALA A 21 -31.04 -38.07 -26.40
C ALA A 21 -30.70 -36.58 -26.34
N ALA A 22 -31.43 -35.72 -27.06
CA ALA A 22 -31.28 -34.27 -26.95
C ALA A 22 -31.52 -33.76 -25.52
N ALA A 23 -32.56 -34.26 -24.85
CA ALA A 23 -32.83 -33.90 -23.45
C ALA A 23 -31.72 -34.36 -22.49
N LEU A 24 -31.21 -35.59 -22.65
CA LEU A 24 -30.11 -36.10 -21.84
C LEU A 24 -28.83 -35.28 -22.06
N CYS A 25 -28.56 -34.87 -23.29
CA CYS A 25 -27.40 -34.05 -23.62
C CYS A 25 -27.51 -32.61 -23.07
N LEU A 26 -28.72 -32.02 -23.02
CA LEU A 26 -28.95 -30.66 -22.54
C LEU A 26 -29.08 -30.58 -21.01
N PHE A 27 -29.75 -31.55 -20.38
CA PHE A 27 -30.04 -31.54 -18.94
C PHE A 27 -29.15 -32.48 -18.12
N GLY A 28 -28.53 -33.48 -18.75
CA GLY A 28 -27.64 -34.43 -18.08
C GLY A 28 -26.46 -33.77 -17.37
N PRO A 29 -25.73 -32.82 -18.00
CA PRO A 29 -24.65 -32.11 -17.32
C PRO A 29 -25.14 -31.29 -16.11
N LEU A 30 -26.34 -30.68 -16.19
CA LEU A 30 -26.93 -29.91 -15.08
C LEU A 30 -27.36 -30.81 -13.92
N LEU A 31 -27.93 -31.98 -14.22
CA LEU A 31 -28.28 -32.98 -13.21
C LEU A 31 -27.03 -33.57 -12.55
N PHE A 32 -25.98 -33.80 -13.33
CA PHE A 32 -24.68 -34.25 -12.82
C PHE A 32 -24.03 -33.18 -11.94
N LEU A 33 -24.09 -31.90 -12.34
CA LEU A 33 -23.64 -30.77 -11.52
C LEU A 33 -24.37 -30.75 -10.17
N ALA A 34 -25.70 -30.85 -10.17
CA ALA A 34 -26.51 -30.81 -8.95
C ALA A 34 -26.23 -31.99 -8.00
N LEU A 35 -25.95 -33.18 -8.56
CA LEU A 35 -25.55 -34.37 -7.80
C LEU A 35 -24.18 -34.20 -7.13
N VAL A 36 -23.26 -33.56 -7.84
CA VAL A 36 -21.86 -33.43 -7.44
C VAL A 36 -21.63 -32.21 -6.54
N SER A 37 -22.37 -31.11 -6.75
CA SER A 37 -22.30 -29.90 -5.90
C SER A 37 -22.71 -30.17 -4.45
N GLY A 38 -23.49 -31.23 -4.20
CA GLY A 38 -23.79 -31.69 -2.84
C GLY A 38 -22.60 -32.31 -2.10
N GLN A 39 -21.48 -32.58 -2.78
CA GLN A 39 -20.27 -33.22 -2.22
C GLN A 39 -19.01 -32.35 -2.23
N GLY A 40 -19.11 -31.06 -2.61
CA GLY A 40 -18.12 -30.03 -2.25
C GLY A 40 -16.77 -29.99 -2.99
N GLY A 41 -16.61 -30.59 -4.18
CA GLY A 41 -15.32 -30.62 -4.90
C GLY A 41 -15.21 -29.64 -6.08
N TYR A 42 -14.27 -28.68 -6.02
CA TYR A 42 -13.93 -27.76 -7.12
C TYR A 42 -13.50 -28.48 -8.43
N SER A 43 -12.81 -29.61 -8.30
CA SER A 43 -12.37 -30.45 -9.44
C SER A 43 -13.53 -31.02 -10.24
N ALA A 44 -14.65 -31.30 -9.57
CA ALA A 44 -15.80 -31.91 -10.19
C ALA A 44 -16.63 -30.89 -10.98
N ALA A 45 -16.64 -29.62 -10.55
CA ALA A 45 -17.24 -28.51 -11.30
C ALA A 45 -16.55 -28.29 -12.66
N VAL A 46 -15.21 -28.35 -12.70
CA VAL A 46 -14.44 -28.21 -13.96
C VAL A 46 -14.77 -29.34 -14.95
N ALA A 47 -14.82 -30.59 -14.47
CA ALA A 47 -15.17 -31.74 -15.31
C ALA A 47 -16.61 -31.64 -15.86
N VAL A 48 -17.55 -31.08 -15.09
CA VAL A 48 -18.93 -30.87 -15.57
C VAL A 48 -18.97 -29.80 -16.67
N VAL A 49 -18.19 -28.73 -16.55
CA VAL A 49 -18.12 -27.67 -17.56
C VAL A 49 -17.57 -28.22 -18.88
N GLU A 50 -16.49 -29.00 -18.84
CA GLU A 50 -15.94 -29.64 -20.04
C GLU A 50 -16.93 -30.61 -20.70
N LEU A 51 -17.63 -31.41 -19.89
CA LEU A 51 -18.66 -32.33 -20.39
C LEU A 51 -19.85 -31.56 -21.00
N ALA A 52 -20.27 -30.46 -20.38
CA ALA A 52 -21.34 -29.61 -20.87
C ALA A 52 -20.99 -28.91 -22.20
N MET A 53 -19.74 -28.48 -22.37
CA MET A 53 -19.26 -27.87 -23.63
C MET A 53 -19.38 -28.81 -24.82
N VAL A 54 -19.33 -30.12 -24.59
CA VAL A 54 -19.41 -31.14 -25.66
C VAL A 54 -20.84 -31.71 -25.79
N ALA A 55 -21.52 -31.96 -24.67
CA ALA A 55 -22.86 -32.54 -24.65
C ALA A 55 -23.94 -31.55 -25.14
N CYS A 56 -23.92 -30.29 -24.72
CA CYS A 56 -24.95 -29.32 -25.09
C CYS A 56 -25.03 -29.06 -26.61
N PRO A 57 -23.91 -28.88 -27.35
CA PRO A 57 -23.96 -28.76 -28.80
C PRO A 57 -24.51 -30.00 -29.50
N MET A 58 -24.14 -31.20 -29.04
CA MET A 58 -24.72 -32.44 -29.57
C MET A 58 -26.23 -32.51 -29.34
N GLY A 59 -26.69 -32.12 -28.14
CA GLY A 59 -28.12 -32.03 -27.83
C GLY A 59 -28.85 -31.02 -28.72
N ALA A 60 -28.25 -29.86 -28.98
CA ALA A 60 -28.79 -28.87 -29.90
C ALA A 60 -28.89 -29.39 -31.34
N ILE A 61 -27.84 -30.06 -31.85
CA ILE A 61 -27.85 -30.67 -33.18
C ILE A 61 -28.96 -31.73 -33.28
N MET A 62 -29.05 -32.63 -32.30
CA MET A 62 -30.09 -33.66 -32.26
C MET A 62 -31.49 -33.04 -32.24
N LEU A 63 -31.69 -31.96 -31.47
CA LEU A 63 -32.95 -31.22 -31.44
C LEU A 63 -33.28 -30.59 -32.79
N VAL A 64 -32.30 -30.03 -33.50
CA VAL A 64 -32.48 -29.48 -34.86
C VAL A 64 -32.87 -30.59 -35.85
N VAL A 65 -32.19 -31.74 -35.81
CA VAL A 65 -32.54 -32.89 -36.67
C VAL A 65 -33.97 -33.36 -36.39
N TYR A 66 -34.33 -33.51 -35.11
CA TYR A 66 -35.71 -33.83 -34.71
C TYR A 66 -36.71 -32.79 -35.24
N ALA A 67 -36.38 -31.50 -35.12
CA ALA A 67 -37.23 -30.41 -35.55
C ALA A 67 -37.48 -30.46 -37.07
N VAL A 68 -36.43 -30.67 -37.88
CA VAL A 68 -36.53 -30.76 -39.35
C VAL A 68 -37.41 -31.93 -39.79
N LEU A 69 -37.28 -33.08 -39.13
CA LEU A 69 -38.02 -34.31 -39.48
C LEU A 69 -39.48 -34.27 -39.03
N ASP A 70 -39.76 -33.83 -37.81
CA ASP A 70 -41.07 -33.98 -37.17
C ASP A 70 -41.94 -32.71 -37.21
N LYS A 71 -41.31 -31.55 -37.49
CA LYS A 71 -41.93 -30.21 -37.52
C LYS A 71 -42.82 -29.93 -36.29
N PRO A 72 -42.30 -30.11 -35.07
CA PRO A 72 -43.07 -30.07 -33.82
C PRO A 72 -43.76 -28.72 -33.57
N TRP A 73 -43.22 -27.63 -34.13
CA TRP A 73 -43.80 -26.28 -34.04
C TRP A 73 -45.15 -26.12 -34.75
N LYS A 74 -45.55 -27.08 -35.61
CA LYS A 74 -46.88 -27.08 -36.26
C LYS A 74 -47.96 -27.77 -35.42
N ARG A 75 -47.59 -28.40 -34.29
CA ARG A 75 -48.52 -29.12 -33.41
C ARG A 75 -49.05 -28.23 -32.29
N PRO A 76 -50.26 -28.49 -31.77
CA PRO A 76 -50.77 -27.78 -30.60
C PRO A 76 -49.85 -27.99 -29.39
N PHE A 77 -49.67 -26.93 -28.60
CA PHE A 77 -48.69 -26.82 -27.52
C PHE A 77 -48.62 -28.02 -26.55
N PRO A 78 -49.74 -28.62 -26.09
CA PRO A 78 -49.68 -29.76 -25.16
C PRO A 78 -48.91 -30.97 -25.69
N ARG A 79 -48.77 -31.10 -27.01
CA ARG A 79 -48.03 -32.20 -27.66
C ARG A 79 -46.59 -31.86 -28.01
N SER A 80 -46.20 -30.59 -27.95
CA SER A 80 -44.86 -30.09 -28.29
C SER A 80 -44.17 -29.38 -27.12
N TRP A 81 -44.76 -29.37 -25.93
CA TRP A 81 -44.25 -28.67 -24.75
C TRP A 81 -42.81 -29.07 -24.41
N PHE A 82 -42.47 -30.36 -24.52
CA PHE A 82 -41.12 -30.88 -24.21
C PHE A 82 -40.06 -30.37 -25.21
N PHE A 83 -40.43 -30.21 -26.48
CA PHE A 83 -39.57 -29.59 -27.48
C PHE A 83 -39.32 -28.10 -27.15
N TRP A 84 -40.37 -27.36 -26.80
CA TRP A 84 -40.24 -25.95 -26.42
C TRP A 84 -39.41 -25.75 -25.14
N LEU A 85 -39.50 -26.66 -24.18
CA LEU A 85 -38.66 -26.66 -22.98
C LEU A 85 -37.17 -26.85 -23.32
N GLN A 86 -36.85 -27.75 -24.27
CA GLN A 86 -35.47 -27.92 -24.75
C GLN A 86 -34.97 -26.71 -25.54
N VAL A 87 -35.82 -26.07 -26.36
CA VAL A 87 -35.48 -24.82 -27.06
C VAL A 87 -35.19 -23.69 -26.08
N LEU A 88 -35.99 -23.57 -25.02
CA LEU A 88 -35.77 -22.59 -23.96
C LEU A 88 -34.45 -22.86 -23.21
N ALA A 89 -34.14 -24.13 -22.92
CA ALA A 89 -32.87 -24.52 -22.31
C ALA A 89 -31.67 -24.14 -23.19
N ILE A 90 -31.74 -24.38 -24.51
CA ILE A 90 -30.71 -23.93 -25.46
C ILE A 90 -30.60 -22.40 -25.45
N GLY A 91 -31.72 -21.67 -25.40
CA GLY A 91 -31.72 -20.22 -25.33
C GLY A 91 -31.01 -19.69 -24.08
N ILE A 92 -31.30 -20.27 -22.91
CA ILE A 92 -30.65 -19.89 -21.64
C ILE A 92 -29.16 -20.24 -21.66
N ILE A 93 -28.81 -21.48 -22.06
CA ILE A 93 -27.40 -21.92 -22.13
C ILE A 93 -26.62 -21.06 -23.13
N GLY A 94 -27.21 -20.77 -24.30
CA GLY A 94 -26.61 -19.93 -25.32
C GLY A 94 -26.38 -18.49 -24.84
N MET A 95 -27.34 -17.90 -24.10
CA MET A 95 -27.16 -16.57 -23.51
C MET A 95 -26.05 -16.57 -22.45
N SER A 96 -25.97 -17.56 -21.58
CA SER A 96 -24.92 -17.65 -20.55
C SER A 96 -23.53 -17.85 -21.14
N VAL A 97 -23.40 -18.66 -22.19
CA VAL A 97 -22.12 -18.84 -22.90
C VAL A 97 -21.73 -17.57 -23.66
N ALA A 98 -22.69 -16.92 -24.32
CA ALA A 98 -22.43 -15.67 -25.03
C ALA A 98 -22.03 -14.53 -24.07
N SER A 99 -22.65 -14.42 -22.89
CA SER A 99 -22.28 -13.42 -21.89
C SER A 99 -20.88 -13.69 -21.32
N GLY A 100 -20.58 -14.94 -20.96
CA GLY A 100 -19.24 -15.33 -20.48
C GLY A 100 -18.16 -15.09 -21.52
N PHE A 101 -18.41 -15.46 -22.78
CA PHE A 101 -17.49 -15.19 -23.88
C PHE A 101 -17.32 -13.69 -24.15
N LEU A 102 -18.38 -12.89 -24.05
CA LEU A 102 -18.29 -11.45 -24.23
C LEU A 102 -17.44 -10.80 -23.13
N GLU A 103 -17.63 -11.21 -21.89
CA GLU A 103 -16.83 -10.75 -20.75
C GLU A 103 -15.35 -11.16 -20.87
N ASP A 104 -15.08 -12.42 -21.21
CA ASP A 104 -13.72 -12.92 -21.40
C ASP A 104 -13.04 -12.28 -22.60
N TRP A 105 -13.76 -12.08 -23.71
CA TRP A 105 -13.24 -11.37 -24.88
C TRP A 105 -12.96 -9.90 -24.57
N GLN A 106 -13.84 -9.24 -23.80
CA GLN A 106 -13.59 -7.87 -23.32
C GLN A 106 -12.36 -7.84 -22.40
N ARG A 107 -12.23 -8.78 -21.47
CA ARG A 107 -11.05 -8.89 -20.59
C ARG A 107 -9.77 -9.14 -21.36
N GLN A 108 -9.73 -10.10 -22.29
CA GLN A 108 -8.56 -10.38 -23.12
C GLN A 108 -8.19 -9.19 -23.98
N ARG A 109 -9.18 -8.49 -24.54
CA ARG A 109 -8.94 -7.29 -25.32
C ARG A 109 -8.39 -6.17 -24.45
N GLN A 110 -8.96 -5.94 -23.26
CA GLN A 110 -8.42 -4.95 -22.33
C GLN A 110 -6.98 -5.28 -21.93
N GLN A 111 -6.69 -6.54 -21.59
CA GLN A 111 -5.33 -7.00 -21.27
C GLN A 111 -4.35 -6.81 -22.42
N ALA A 112 -4.75 -7.11 -23.67
CA ALA A 112 -3.90 -6.89 -24.83
C ALA A 112 -3.60 -5.40 -25.06
N TRP A 113 -4.60 -4.54 -24.87
CA TRP A 113 -4.44 -3.09 -24.94
C TRP A 113 -3.52 -2.56 -23.84
N ASP A 114 -3.72 -2.99 -22.59
CA ASP A 114 -2.90 -2.59 -21.46
C ASP A 114 -1.44 -3.03 -21.66
N TYR A 115 -1.21 -4.25 -22.19
CA TYR A 115 0.13 -4.74 -22.52
C TYR A 115 0.81 -3.92 -23.63
N GLU A 116 0.09 -3.58 -24.70
CA GLU A 116 0.63 -2.73 -25.77
C GLU A 116 0.90 -1.30 -25.31
N GLU A 117 0.08 -0.73 -24.42
CA GLU A 117 0.33 0.56 -23.79
C GLU A 117 1.55 0.52 -22.87
N GLU A 118 1.70 -0.54 -22.09
CA GLU A 118 2.85 -0.71 -21.19
C GLU A 118 4.16 -0.85 -21.98
N GLN A 119 4.17 -1.63 -23.05
CA GLN A 119 5.34 -1.77 -23.92
C GLN A 119 5.72 -0.44 -24.59
N ARG A 120 4.74 0.35 -25.04
CA ARG A 120 4.98 1.70 -25.59
C ARG A 120 5.50 2.69 -24.55
N ALA A 121 5.18 2.49 -23.27
CA ALA A 121 5.63 3.34 -22.18
C ALA A 121 7.05 3.01 -21.69
N LYS A 122 7.60 1.82 -21.98
CA LYS A 122 8.91 1.40 -21.46
C LYS A 122 10.06 2.35 -21.82
N GLU A 123 10.22 2.65 -23.10
CA GLU A 123 11.28 3.54 -23.57
C GLU A 123 11.11 4.97 -23.00
N PRO A 124 9.92 5.61 -23.06
CA PRO A 124 9.68 6.88 -22.37
C PRO A 124 10.00 6.86 -20.88
N ARG A 125 9.62 5.80 -20.16
CA ARG A 125 9.94 5.65 -18.72
C ARG A 125 11.45 5.59 -18.49
N GLY A 126 12.20 4.89 -19.33
CA GLY A 126 13.66 4.86 -19.27
C GLY A 126 14.28 6.24 -19.47
N VAL A 127 13.80 7.01 -20.44
CA VAL A 127 14.25 8.40 -20.67
C VAL A 127 13.88 9.31 -19.51
N MET A 128 12.68 9.17 -18.95
CA MET A 128 12.25 9.93 -17.77
C MET A 128 13.13 9.61 -16.55
N GLN A 129 13.45 8.33 -16.32
CA GLN A 129 14.33 7.90 -15.24
C GLN A 129 15.74 8.48 -15.42
N ALA A 130 16.30 8.44 -16.63
CA ALA A 130 17.60 9.03 -16.92
C ALA A 130 17.61 10.56 -16.72
N ALA A 131 16.54 11.25 -17.13
CA ALA A 131 16.41 12.69 -16.98
C ALA A 131 16.36 13.16 -15.52
N LEU A 132 15.83 12.34 -14.60
CA LEU A 132 15.78 12.65 -13.17
C LEU A 132 17.16 12.92 -12.57
N PHE A 133 18.19 12.15 -12.97
CA PHE A 133 19.54 12.27 -12.42
C PHE A 133 20.21 13.63 -12.71
N HIS A 134 19.72 14.36 -13.70
CA HIS A 134 20.30 15.63 -14.14
C HIS A 134 19.30 16.79 -14.12
N ASP A 135 18.11 16.58 -13.56
CA ASP A 135 16.98 17.53 -13.60
C ASP A 135 16.73 18.08 -15.03
N ASP A 136 16.84 17.20 -16.03
CA ASP A 136 16.63 17.52 -17.46
C ASP A 136 15.12 17.55 -17.79
N ASP A 137 14.50 18.68 -17.45
CA ASP A 137 13.09 18.95 -17.72
C ASP A 137 12.70 18.83 -19.19
N ALA A 138 13.59 19.13 -20.14
CA ALA A 138 13.30 19.11 -21.56
C ALA A 138 13.12 17.66 -22.07
N SER A 139 14.08 16.79 -21.76
CA SER A 139 13.97 15.36 -22.09
C SER A 139 12.83 14.72 -21.32
N PHE A 140 12.68 15.06 -20.04
CA PHE A 140 11.59 14.56 -19.21
C PHE A 140 10.22 14.94 -19.78
N ALA A 141 9.97 16.23 -20.09
CA ALA A 141 8.68 16.70 -20.60
C ALA A 141 8.32 16.03 -21.94
N LYS A 142 9.30 15.85 -22.83
CA LYS A 142 9.10 15.16 -24.11
C LYS A 142 8.69 13.71 -23.89
N ALA A 143 9.42 12.97 -23.04
CA ALA A 143 9.12 11.58 -22.74
C ALA A 143 7.80 11.42 -21.97
N TYR A 144 7.54 12.30 -21.01
CA TYR A 144 6.31 12.32 -20.22
C TYR A 144 5.06 12.51 -21.09
N LYS A 145 5.12 13.41 -22.08
CA LYS A 145 4.05 13.62 -23.05
C LYS A 145 3.79 12.38 -23.92
N ILE A 146 4.83 11.63 -24.29
CA ILE A 146 4.71 10.38 -25.04
C ILE A 146 4.10 9.28 -24.17
N CYS A 147 4.52 9.20 -22.90
CA CYS A 147 4.02 8.20 -21.97
C CYS A 147 2.53 8.39 -21.62
N GLY A 148 2.07 9.64 -21.52
CA GLY A 148 0.66 9.97 -21.33
C GLY A 148 0.09 9.34 -20.06
N LYS A 149 -1.03 8.61 -20.18
CA LYS A 149 -1.74 8.02 -19.04
C LYS A 149 -0.97 6.89 -18.35
N SER A 150 -0.01 6.27 -19.04
CA SER A 150 0.81 5.19 -18.50
C SER A 150 1.88 5.67 -17.52
N CYS A 151 2.09 6.99 -17.39
CA CYS A 151 2.98 7.60 -16.40
C CYS A 151 2.17 8.53 -15.48
N PRO A 152 1.47 7.99 -14.47
CA PRO A 152 0.70 8.82 -13.56
C PRO A 152 1.63 9.72 -12.74
N ARG A 153 1.22 10.99 -12.53
CA ARG A 153 1.99 11.97 -11.75
C ARG A 153 2.38 11.46 -10.37
N GLY A 154 1.47 10.73 -9.71
CA GLY A 154 1.69 10.20 -8.36
C GLY A 154 2.83 9.19 -8.27
N GLU A 155 3.24 8.55 -9.37
CA GLU A 155 4.42 7.70 -9.41
C GLU A 155 5.72 8.52 -9.51
N TRP A 156 5.70 9.58 -10.32
CA TRP A 156 6.90 10.34 -10.68
C TRP A 156 7.22 11.50 -9.74
N LEU A 157 6.23 12.06 -9.06
CA LEU A 157 6.43 13.14 -8.08
C LEU A 157 7.35 12.70 -6.92
N PRO A 158 7.13 11.55 -6.24
CA PRO A 158 8.05 11.08 -5.21
C PRO A 158 9.47 10.84 -5.74
N LYS A 159 9.60 10.26 -6.94
CA LYS A 159 10.91 10.02 -7.57
C LYS A 159 11.66 11.32 -7.84
N ALA A 160 10.96 12.35 -8.30
CA ALA A 160 11.54 13.67 -8.55
C ALA A 160 11.95 14.41 -7.26
N ILE A 161 11.24 14.21 -6.14
CA ILE A 161 11.66 14.70 -4.82
C ILE A 161 12.97 14.03 -4.39
N VAL A 162 13.03 12.70 -4.46
CA VAL A 162 14.23 11.91 -4.09
C VAL A 162 15.42 12.28 -4.96
N ALA A 163 15.21 12.44 -6.27
CA ALA A 163 16.24 12.87 -7.22
C ALA A 163 16.62 14.36 -7.09
N GLN A 164 15.98 15.12 -6.19
CA GLN A 164 16.17 16.55 -6.02
C GLN A 164 16.07 17.34 -7.34
N ALA A 165 15.01 17.06 -8.11
CA ALA A 165 14.83 17.55 -9.48
C ALA A 165 13.73 18.64 -9.57
N PRO A 166 13.98 19.88 -9.10
CA PRO A 166 12.96 20.93 -9.02
C PRO A 166 12.44 21.40 -10.38
N ARG A 167 13.19 21.29 -11.48
CA ARG A 167 12.66 21.67 -12.81
C ARG A 167 11.70 20.61 -13.33
N ILE A 168 12.02 19.33 -13.15
CA ILE A 168 11.12 18.21 -13.48
C ILE A 168 9.84 18.27 -12.64
N LEU A 169 9.94 18.63 -11.35
CA LEU A 169 8.76 18.90 -10.52
C LEU A 169 7.87 20.00 -11.12
N GLY A 170 8.47 21.03 -11.72
CA GLY A 170 7.73 22.05 -12.47
C GLY A 170 6.92 21.48 -13.64
N VAL A 171 7.48 20.53 -14.39
CA VAL A 171 6.77 19.81 -15.47
C VAL A 171 5.63 18.95 -14.91
N LEU A 172 5.89 18.21 -13.83
CA LEU A 172 4.89 17.31 -13.22
C LEU A 172 3.71 18.06 -12.59
N LEU A 173 3.96 19.24 -12.04
CA LEU A 173 2.96 20.10 -11.40
C LEU A 173 2.30 21.08 -12.39
N GLU A 174 2.65 21.02 -13.68
CA GLU A 174 2.05 21.91 -14.68
C GLU A 174 0.53 21.71 -14.75
N GLY A 175 -0.22 22.80 -14.56
CA GLY A 175 -1.68 22.80 -14.51
C GLY A 175 -2.28 22.14 -13.27
N ALA A 176 -1.47 21.75 -12.27
CA ALA A 176 -2.00 21.30 -10.99
C ALA A 176 -2.70 22.46 -10.26
N THR A 177 -3.87 22.17 -9.70
CA THR A 177 -4.61 23.07 -8.81
C THR A 177 -4.59 22.49 -7.40
N LYS A 178 -4.88 23.30 -6.37
CA LYS A 178 -4.99 22.82 -4.99
C LYS A 178 -5.92 21.61 -4.88
N ARG A 179 -7.08 21.68 -5.55
CA ARG A 179 -8.06 20.57 -5.61
C ARG A 179 -7.50 19.31 -6.27
N THR A 180 -6.77 19.46 -7.37
CA THR A 180 -6.12 18.32 -8.03
C THR A 180 -5.04 17.72 -7.13
N TYR A 181 -4.28 18.58 -6.46
CA TYR A 181 -3.22 18.18 -5.55
C TYR A 181 -3.75 17.38 -4.36
N GLU A 182 -4.79 17.90 -3.70
CA GLU A 182 -5.48 17.22 -2.59
C GLU A 182 -6.01 15.85 -3.02
N LYS A 183 -6.71 15.78 -4.15
CA LYS A 183 -7.35 14.54 -4.61
C LYS A 183 -6.35 13.46 -5.06
N GLU A 184 -5.26 13.86 -5.72
CA GLU A 184 -4.36 12.91 -6.39
C GLU A 184 -3.12 12.56 -5.56
N PHE A 185 -2.70 13.43 -4.63
CA PHE A 185 -1.39 13.29 -3.98
C PHE A 185 -1.43 13.29 -2.44
N LEU A 186 -2.38 14.00 -1.80
CA LEU A 186 -2.37 14.11 -0.33
C LEU A 186 -2.85 12.85 0.39
N ASN A 187 -3.77 12.08 -0.20
CA ASN A 187 -4.33 10.89 0.45
C ASN A 187 -3.44 9.63 0.33
N ARG A 188 -2.16 9.79 -0.01
CA ARG A 188 -1.22 8.67 -0.13
C ARG A 188 0.02 8.98 0.70
N ALA A 189 0.06 8.46 1.93
CA ALA A 189 1.32 8.27 2.62
C ALA A 189 2.07 7.15 1.90
N TYR A 190 3.35 7.37 1.68
CA TYR A 190 4.23 6.37 1.13
C TYR A 190 5.35 6.16 2.14
N LEU A 191 5.75 4.91 2.38
CA LEU A 191 6.96 4.59 3.15
C LEU A 191 8.15 5.31 2.52
N MET A 192 8.72 6.26 3.24
CA MET A 192 9.95 6.94 2.85
C MET A 192 11.03 6.55 3.84
N GLY A 193 12.27 6.62 3.42
CA GLY A 193 13.34 6.71 4.39
C GLY A 193 14.43 7.63 3.90
N ILE A 194 15.17 8.15 4.87
CA ILE A 194 16.36 8.94 4.62
C ILE A 194 17.58 8.10 4.93
N CYS A 195 18.61 8.28 4.10
CA CYS A 195 19.92 7.73 4.37
C CYS A 195 20.76 8.73 5.13
N LYS A 196 21.17 8.35 6.35
CA LYS A 196 22.04 9.17 7.19
C LYS A 196 23.07 8.27 7.86
N GLU A 197 24.35 8.59 7.69
CA GLU A 197 25.47 7.87 8.31
C GLU A 197 25.47 6.35 8.02
N GLY A 198 24.98 5.95 6.84
CA GLY A 198 24.90 4.54 6.42
C GLY A 198 23.67 3.78 6.95
N ALA A 199 22.84 4.42 7.77
CA ALA A 199 21.58 3.89 8.26
C ALA A 199 20.40 4.44 7.45
N TYR A 200 19.44 3.58 7.13
CA TYR A 200 18.18 3.96 6.50
C TYR A 200 17.10 4.12 7.57
N TYR A 201 16.63 5.34 7.74
CA TYR A 201 15.59 5.67 8.72
C TYR A 201 14.24 5.75 8.03
N GLU A 202 13.34 4.83 8.35
CA GLU A 202 11.99 4.82 7.81
C GLU A 202 11.07 5.83 8.51
N GLY A 203 10.30 6.56 7.71
CA GLY A 203 9.24 7.44 8.14
C GLY A 203 8.08 7.45 7.14
N TYR A 204 6.86 7.51 7.68
CA TYR A 204 5.64 7.62 6.88
C TYR A 204 5.29 9.09 6.72
N PHE A 205 5.56 9.63 5.53
CA PHE A 205 5.24 11.00 5.17
C PHE A 205 4.36 11.03 3.93
N ALA A 206 3.37 11.93 3.90
CA ALA A 206 2.78 12.33 2.64
C ALA A 206 3.79 13.20 1.86
N LEU A 207 3.39 13.63 0.66
CA LEU A 207 4.26 14.36 -0.23
C LEU A 207 4.92 15.62 0.39
N PRO A 208 4.23 16.42 1.24
CA PRO A 208 4.85 17.57 1.87
C PRO A 208 5.97 17.20 2.83
N GLY A 209 5.75 16.23 3.72
CA GLY A 209 6.80 15.72 4.61
C GLY A 209 8.00 15.17 3.84
N ARG A 210 7.76 14.51 2.70
CA ARG A 210 8.85 14.05 1.81
C ARG A 210 9.67 15.18 1.23
N ALA A 211 9.00 16.22 0.72
CA ALA A 211 9.69 17.40 0.22
C ALA A 211 10.49 18.09 1.33
N GLY A 212 9.92 18.17 2.55
CA GLY A 212 10.61 18.65 3.74
C GLY A 212 11.89 17.88 4.07
N ALA A 213 11.78 16.55 4.15
CA ALA A 213 12.90 15.65 4.47
C ALA A 213 14.00 15.61 3.40
N SER A 214 13.72 16.08 2.18
CA SER A 214 14.78 16.28 1.18
C SER A 214 15.73 17.44 1.53
N GLY A 215 15.31 18.34 2.43
CA GLY A 215 16.07 19.53 2.81
C GLY A 215 16.22 20.57 1.71
N ASN A 216 15.65 20.35 0.52
CA ASN A 216 15.88 21.20 -0.63
C ASN A 216 14.75 22.22 -0.82
N MET A 217 15.01 23.49 -0.49
CA MET A 217 14.00 24.55 -0.65
C MET A 217 13.55 24.74 -2.09
N ALA A 218 14.40 24.51 -3.10
CA ALA A 218 13.98 24.60 -4.50
C ALA A 218 12.95 23.53 -4.88
N VAL A 219 13.00 22.35 -4.24
CA VAL A 219 11.97 21.30 -4.36
C VAL A 219 10.69 21.76 -3.67
N ILE A 220 10.78 22.23 -2.42
CA ILE A 220 9.64 22.68 -1.62
C ILE A 220 8.88 23.84 -2.30
N GLU A 221 9.60 24.81 -2.85
CA GLU A 221 9.04 25.99 -3.52
C GLU A 221 8.13 25.64 -4.71
N ARG A 222 8.34 24.48 -5.35
CA ARG A 222 7.45 24.01 -6.42
C ARG A 222 6.06 23.65 -5.92
N PHE A 223 5.94 23.25 -4.66
CA PHE A 223 4.67 22.82 -4.07
C PHE A 223 3.96 23.90 -3.28
N LEU A 224 4.67 24.90 -2.75
CA LEU A 224 4.11 25.97 -1.93
C LEU A 224 2.82 26.61 -2.50
N PRO A 225 2.68 26.86 -3.83
CA PRO A 225 1.43 27.42 -4.37
C PRO A 225 0.19 26.55 -4.19
N GLN A 226 0.37 25.25 -3.93
CA GLN A 226 -0.72 24.27 -3.75
C GLN A 226 -0.95 23.90 -2.28
N TRP A 227 -0.03 24.26 -1.40
CA TRP A 227 -0.08 23.91 0.01
C TRP A 227 -0.87 24.93 0.82
N ASP A 228 -1.66 24.44 1.77
CA ASP A 228 -2.05 25.24 2.91
C ASP A 228 -1.08 25.05 4.08
N ARG A 229 -1.43 25.68 5.20
CA ARG A 229 -0.63 25.70 6.41
C ARG A 229 -0.35 24.29 6.95
N ASP A 230 -1.26 23.34 6.80
CA ASP A 230 -1.06 21.99 7.35
C ASP A 230 -0.02 21.24 6.52
N GLN A 231 -0.03 21.38 5.19
CA GLN A 231 1.03 20.81 4.35
C GLN A 231 2.39 21.50 4.58
N VAL A 232 2.41 22.81 4.82
CA VAL A 232 3.65 23.51 5.22
C VAL A 232 4.16 22.99 6.58
N GLN A 233 3.26 22.72 7.53
CA GLN A 233 3.62 22.13 8.83
C GLN A 233 4.16 20.69 8.67
N GLU A 234 3.58 19.89 7.78
CA GLU A 234 4.07 18.54 7.50
C GLU A 234 5.45 18.56 6.83
N ALA A 235 5.69 19.48 5.89
CA ALA A 235 7.02 19.72 5.33
C ALA A 235 8.03 20.16 6.41
N PHE A 236 7.59 20.94 7.39
CA PHE A 236 8.43 21.34 8.52
C PHE A 236 8.81 20.14 9.40
N ALA A 237 7.87 19.22 9.67
CA ALA A 237 8.16 17.97 10.36
C ALA A 237 9.11 17.06 9.57
N GLY A 238 8.91 16.97 8.25
CA GLY A 238 9.84 16.26 7.36
C GLY A 238 11.25 16.85 7.41
N ALA A 239 11.38 18.19 7.38
CA ALA A 239 12.68 18.85 7.49
C ALA A 239 13.36 18.57 8.85
N ALA A 240 12.58 18.48 9.93
CA ALA A 240 13.08 18.08 11.24
C ALA A 240 13.57 16.63 11.23
N PHE A 241 12.80 15.70 10.67
CA PHE A 241 13.20 14.31 10.45
C PHE A 241 14.50 14.21 9.62
N GLY A 242 14.66 15.03 8.58
CA GLY A 242 15.90 15.11 7.78
C GLY A 242 17.08 15.81 8.47
N ASN A 243 16.92 16.35 9.69
CA ASN A 243 17.89 17.20 10.36
C ASN A 243 18.27 18.48 9.56
N HIS A 244 17.34 19.04 8.80
CA HIS A 244 17.54 20.20 7.93
C HIS A 244 17.09 21.51 8.58
N VAL A 245 17.88 21.99 9.56
CA VAL A 245 17.56 23.20 10.35
C VAL A 245 17.35 24.44 9.48
N ASP A 246 18.13 24.64 8.42
CA ASP A 246 17.97 25.80 7.54
C ASP A 246 16.64 25.77 6.78
N THR A 247 16.19 24.57 6.38
CA THR A 247 14.88 24.34 5.73
C THR A 247 13.74 24.58 6.72
N MET A 248 13.89 24.12 7.97
CA MET A 248 12.93 24.43 9.04
C MET A 248 12.77 25.94 9.23
N ARG A 249 13.88 26.69 9.28
CA ARG A 249 13.86 28.17 9.38
C ARG A 249 13.17 28.81 8.18
N ALA A 250 13.46 28.33 6.97
CA ALA A 250 12.82 28.84 5.76
C ALA A 250 11.31 28.60 5.74
N LEU A 251 10.85 27.41 6.18
CA LEU A 251 9.44 27.05 6.24
C LEU A 251 8.62 27.89 7.23
N ILE A 252 9.24 28.44 8.28
CA ILE A 252 8.57 29.42 9.16
C ILE A 252 8.12 30.66 8.38
N ALA A 253 8.94 31.13 7.43
CA ALA A 253 8.57 32.28 6.58
C ALA A 253 7.36 31.97 5.67
N HIS A 254 7.04 30.69 5.49
CA HIS A 254 5.89 30.21 4.74
C HIS A 254 4.72 29.77 5.62
N GLY A 255 4.78 30.01 6.93
CA GLY A 255 3.68 29.80 7.88
C GLY A 255 3.76 28.53 8.73
N ALA A 256 4.87 27.78 8.68
CA ALA A 256 5.13 26.73 9.66
C ALA A 256 5.22 27.31 11.08
N ASN A 257 4.71 26.58 12.07
CA ASN A 257 4.80 26.97 13.47
C ASN A 257 5.46 25.86 14.29
N PRO A 258 6.62 26.11 14.93
CA PRO A 258 7.32 25.09 15.73
C PRO A 258 6.52 24.60 16.95
N HIS A 259 5.51 25.36 17.41
CA HIS A 259 4.66 25.00 18.55
C HIS A 259 3.32 24.36 18.15
N GLN A 260 3.05 24.24 16.85
CA GLN A 260 1.79 23.68 16.38
C GLN A 260 1.89 22.14 16.42
N PRO A 261 0.98 21.46 17.15
CA PRO A 261 0.89 20.01 17.07
C PRO A 261 0.53 19.59 15.65
N MET A 262 0.97 18.41 15.22
CA MET A 262 0.54 17.90 13.92
C MET A 262 -0.95 17.57 13.97
N ASN A 263 -1.62 17.61 12.82
CA ASN A 263 -3.06 17.38 12.76
C ASN A 263 -3.37 15.95 13.23
N GLU A 264 -4.26 15.81 14.23
CA GLU A 264 -4.70 14.54 14.82
C GLU A 264 -5.40 13.60 13.81
N ASN A 265 -5.87 14.14 12.68
CA ASN A 265 -6.41 13.36 11.56
C ASN A 265 -5.68 13.73 10.27
N PRO A 266 -4.43 13.30 10.08
CA PRO A 266 -3.73 13.57 8.85
C PRO A 266 -4.47 12.87 7.68
N PRO A 267 -4.46 13.44 6.46
CA PRO A 267 -5.12 12.85 5.28
C PRO A 267 -4.58 11.45 4.89
N ALA A 268 -3.54 10.99 5.57
CA ALA A 268 -3.01 9.63 5.53
C ALA A 268 -2.59 9.23 6.95
N GLU A 269 -2.44 7.93 7.24
CA GLU A 269 -1.80 7.41 8.46
C GLU A 269 -0.33 7.89 8.51
N VAL A 270 -0.11 9.14 8.89
CA VAL A 270 1.22 9.73 9.11
C VAL A 270 1.68 9.25 10.48
N ALA A 271 2.84 8.61 10.55
CA ALA A 271 3.32 7.93 11.75
C ALA A 271 3.91 8.87 12.83
N PHE A 272 3.74 10.18 12.66
CA PHE A 272 4.28 11.19 13.58
C PHE A 272 3.16 12.11 13.99
N ASP A 273 3.05 12.34 15.29
CA ASP A 273 2.06 13.25 15.88
C ASP A 273 2.71 14.56 16.37
N SER A 274 4.05 14.64 16.39
CA SER A 274 4.79 15.87 16.66
C SER A 274 6.07 16.01 15.83
N VAL A 275 6.54 17.25 15.66
CA VAL A 275 7.83 17.55 15.03
C VAL A 275 9.00 17.01 15.85
N THR A 276 8.84 16.97 17.18
CA THR A 276 9.85 16.43 18.10
C THR A 276 10.01 14.93 17.90
N SER A 277 8.91 14.16 17.88
CA SER A 277 8.99 12.71 17.67
C SER A 277 9.58 12.36 16.29
N ALA A 278 9.18 13.10 15.25
CA ALA A 278 9.79 12.97 13.92
C ALA A 278 11.32 13.19 13.96
N ALA A 279 11.80 14.23 14.63
CA ALA A 279 13.24 14.47 14.75
C ALA A 279 13.97 13.40 15.57
N VAL A 280 13.34 12.84 16.62
CA VAL A 280 13.95 11.79 17.45
C VAL A 280 14.15 10.50 16.66
N ARG A 281 13.13 10.06 15.91
CA ARG A 281 13.15 8.77 15.19
C ARG A 281 14.31 8.64 14.20
N SER A 282 14.80 9.75 13.66
CA SER A 282 15.92 9.79 12.72
C SER A 282 17.25 10.24 13.34
N GLY A 283 17.31 10.41 14.66
CA GLY A 283 18.52 10.90 15.32
C GLY A 283 18.84 12.36 14.98
N ALA A 284 17.86 13.21 14.66
CA ALA A 284 18.05 14.60 14.23
C ALA A 284 18.35 15.56 15.39
N ILE A 285 19.51 15.39 16.03
CA ILE A 285 19.91 16.13 17.24
C ILE A 285 19.96 17.63 17.01
N ASP A 286 20.41 18.12 15.86
CA ASP A 286 20.49 19.56 15.60
C ASP A 286 19.11 20.18 15.45
N ALA A 287 18.17 19.47 14.80
CA ALA A 287 16.77 19.86 14.78
C ALA A 287 16.18 19.92 16.20
N LEU A 288 16.43 18.93 17.05
CA LEU A 288 15.96 18.91 18.45
C LEU A 288 16.52 20.08 19.27
N ARG A 289 17.83 20.36 19.14
CA ARG A 289 18.46 21.50 19.80
C ARG A 289 17.83 22.81 19.34
N TRP A 290 17.67 22.99 18.04
CA TRP A 290 17.07 24.19 17.47
C TRP A 290 15.60 24.36 17.90
N LEU A 291 14.80 23.29 17.93
CA LEU A 291 13.44 23.32 18.48
C LEU A 291 13.43 23.78 19.94
N GLY A 292 14.37 23.28 20.75
CA GLY A 292 14.55 23.69 22.14
C GLY A 292 14.92 25.18 22.28
N GLU A 293 15.75 25.71 21.38
CA GLU A 293 16.09 27.14 21.29
C GLU A 293 14.89 28.01 20.89
N GLN A 294 13.99 27.47 20.06
CA GLN A 294 12.70 28.12 19.74
C GLN A 294 11.68 28.02 20.88
N GLY A 295 12.04 27.39 22.01
CA GLY A 295 11.15 27.24 23.16
C GLY A 295 10.10 26.15 23.01
N VAL A 296 10.27 25.22 22.06
CA VAL A 296 9.44 24.01 21.98
C VAL A 296 9.65 23.16 23.23
N ARG A 297 8.57 22.56 23.73
CA ARG A 297 8.56 21.73 24.93
C ARG A 297 7.66 20.52 24.70
N VAL A 298 8.12 19.37 25.18
CA VAL A 298 7.32 18.14 25.25
C VAL A 298 6.45 18.24 26.49
N GLY A 299 5.16 18.49 26.29
CA GLY A 299 4.29 18.97 27.38
C GLY A 299 3.18 18.01 27.79
N SER A 300 2.69 17.19 26.86
CA SER A 300 1.57 16.27 27.13
C SER A 300 2.05 14.84 27.31
N ASP A 301 1.31 14.08 28.11
CA ASP A 301 1.55 12.65 28.35
C ASP A 301 1.69 11.86 27.04
N ASN A 302 0.79 12.11 26.09
CA ASN A 302 0.82 11.50 24.77
C ASN A 302 2.08 11.88 23.95
N GLU A 303 2.51 13.14 23.99
CA GLU A 303 3.72 13.58 23.30
C GLU A 303 4.99 12.96 23.91
N GLN A 304 5.02 12.81 25.23
CA GLN A 304 6.10 12.10 25.94
C GLN A 304 6.18 10.65 25.43
N ASP A 305 5.05 9.94 25.39
CA ASP A 305 4.96 8.54 24.90
C ASP A 305 5.53 8.40 23.49
N GLN A 306 5.18 9.33 22.61
CA GLN A 306 5.64 9.31 21.22
C GLN A 306 7.13 9.60 21.07
N VAL A 307 7.65 10.56 21.82
CA VAL A 307 9.06 10.92 21.81
C VAL A 307 9.92 9.75 22.25
N TRP A 308 9.54 9.06 23.32
CA TRP A 308 10.29 7.90 23.80
C TRP A 308 10.09 6.66 22.93
N THR A 309 8.90 6.46 22.34
CA THR A 309 8.71 5.43 21.29
C THR A 309 9.65 5.68 20.10
N SER A 310 9.75 6.94 19.66
CA SER A 310 10.65 7.31 18.56
C SER A 310 12.13 7.17 18.93
N PHE A 311 12.51 7.40 20.19
CA PHE A 311 13.87 7.20 20.70
C PHE A 311 14.27 5.72 20.65
N ASP A 312 13.35 4.88 21.09
CA ASP A 312 13.45 3.44 21.06
C ASP A 312 13.61 2.89 19.63
N GLU A 313 12.75 3.35 18.70
CA GLU A 313 12.85 3.04 17.28
C GLU A 313 14.16 3.53 16.66
N TRP A 314 14.64 4.72 17.05
CA TRP A 314 15.92 5.24 16.58
C TRP A 314 17.08 4.33 16.97
N ILE A 315 17.13 3.85 18.22
CA ILE A 315 18.17 2.91 18.67
C ILE A 315 18.10 1.60 17.89
N GLU A 316 16.89 1.06 17.71
CA GLU A 316 16.66 -0.24 17.03
C GLU A 316 17.07 -0.23 15.56
N HIS A 317 16.85 0.89 14.86
CA HIS A 317 17.15 1.02 13.44
C HIS A 317 18.51 1.68 13.15
N SER A 318 19.26 2.08 14.19
CA SER A 318 20.59 2.67 14.03
C SER A 318 21.69 1.62 14.23
N PRO A 319 22.77 1.65 13.42
CA PRO A 319 23.98 0.93 13.75
C PRO A 319 24.48 1.31 15.14
N SER A 320 24.94 0.31 15.90
CA SER A 320 25.40 0.52 17.28
C SER A 320 26.44 1.62 17.40
N ALA A 321 27.41 1.68 16.48
CA ALA A 321 28.41 2.74 16.44
C ALA A 321 27.80 4.16 16.30
N VAL A 322 26.69 4.31 15.56
CA VAL A 322 26.03 5.60 15.33
C VAL A 322 25.27 6.04 16.58
N TRP A 323 24.36 5.21 17.09
CA TRP A 323 23.54 5.64 18.22
C TRP A 323 24.36 5.76 19.51
N ILE A 324 25.36 4.90 19.75
CA ILE A 324 26.26 5.02 20.92
C ILE A 324 27.00 6.36 20.87
N GLY A 325 27.52 6.74 19.69
CA GLY A 325 28.24 8.00 19.52
C GLY A 325 27.36 9.25 19.72
N GLN A 326 26.04 9.11 19.60
CA GLN A 326 25.07 10.20 19.67
C GLN A 326 24.17 10.17 20.91
N LEU A 327 24.21 9.08 21.70
CA LEU A 327 23.27 8.80 22.80
C LEU A 327 23.17 9.96 23.80
N GLU A 328 24.32 10.43 24.32
CA GLU A 328 24.34 11.51 25.31
C GLU A 328 23.79 12.81 24.73
N ALA A 329 24.16 13.13 23.50
CA ALA A 329 23.70 14.34 22.83
C ALA A 329 22.18 14.29 22.54
N MET A 330 21.64 13.11 22.23
CA MET A 330 20.20 12.87 22.09
C MET A 330 19.49 13.07 23.43
N LEU A 331 19.95 12.40 24.49
CA LEU A 331 19.34 12.50 25.82
C LEU A 331 19.40 13.93 26.39
N ASP A 332 20.53 14.64 26.20
CA ASP A 332 20.65 16.05 26.55
C ASP A 332 19.65 16.95 25.79
N ALA A 333 19.43 16.68 24.50
CA ALA A 333 18.47 17.44 23.69
C ALA A 333 17.02 17.18 24.15
N LEU A 334 16.69 15.92 24.43
CA LEU A 334 15.40 15.51 24.98
C LEU A 334 15.14 16.16 26.35
N ALA A 335 16.12 16.14 27.26
CA ALA A 335 16.01 16.76 28.56
C ALA A 335 15.76 18.29 28.45
N ARG A 336 16.41 18.98 27.50
CA ARG A 336 16.20 20.42 27.25
C ARG A 336 14.80 20.73 26.72
N LEU A 337 14.21 19.79 25.97
CA LEU A 337 12.83 19.87 25.51
C LEU A 337 11.82 19.54 26.63
N GLY A 338 12.29 19.07 27.80
CA GLY A 338 11.43 18.65 28.91
C GLY A 338 10.88 17.24 28.74
N ALA A 339 11.46 16.41 27.87
CA ALA A 339 11.12 14.99 27.81
C ALA A 339 11.60 14.31 29.10
N VAL A 340 10.69 13.61 29.79
CA VAL A 340 10.96 13.00 31.09
C VAL A 340 10.99 11.49 30.92
N PRO A 341 12.08 10.77 31.24
CA PRO A 341 12.18 9.32 31.01
C PRO A 341 11.33 8.46 31.97
N ALA A 342 10.64 9.05 32.94
CA ALA A 342 9.94 8.34 34.03
C ALA A 342 8.41 8.32 33.90
N HIS A 343 7.83 8.80 32.79
CA HIS A 343 6.39 8.75 32.57
C HIS A 343 5.89 7.32 32.32
N SER A 344 4.59 7.09 32.47
CA SER A 344 3.96 5.76 32.61
C SER A 344 4.17 4.78 31.45
N SER A 345 4.58 5.23 30.26
CA SER A 345 4.92 4.34 29.14
C SER A 345 6.43 4.07 28.98
N HIS A 346 7.29 4.78 29.72
CA HIS A 346 8.75 4.85 29.49
C HIS A 346 9.58 3.84 30.30
N GLY A 347 8.92 3.02 31.12
CA GLY A 347 9.48 1.73 31.53
C GLY A 347 9.91 0.86 30.35
N GLY A 348 9.36 1.13 29.14
CA GLY A 348 9.71 0.49 27.89
C GLY A 348 11.19 0.63 27.53
N SER A 349 11.77 1.83 27.52
CA SER A 349 13.17 2.03 27.11
C SER A 349 14.17 1.42 28.10
N LEU A 350 13.94 1.60 29.40
CA LEU A 350 14.80 1.04 30.44
C LEU A 350 14.61 -0.49 30.56
N GLY A 351 13.37 -0.97 30.40
CA GLY A 351 13.02 -2.38 30.30
C GLY A 351 13.62 -3.05 29.05
N ARG A 352 13.64 -2.36 27.90
CA ARG A 352 14.33 -2.76 26.68
C ARG A 352 15.83 -2.91 26.92
N ALA A 353 16.46 -1.89 27.52
CA ALA A 353 17.88 -1.97 27.89
C ALA A 353 18.16 -3.17 28.81
N ALA A 354 17.29 -3.41 29.80
CA ALA A 354 17.38 -4.56 30.70
C ALA A 354 17.23 -5.90 29.97
N GLY A 355 16.24 -6.01 29.08
CA GLY A 355 15.95 -7.22 28.29
C GLY A 355 17.03 -7.54 27.26
N ALA A 356 17.58 -6.52 26.60
CA ALA A 356 18.71 -6.65 25.67
C ALA A 356 20.06 -6.86 26.40
N GLY A 357 20.10 -6.59 27.71
CA GLY A 357 21.33 -6.64 28.50
C GLY A 357 22.32 -5.52 28.16
N ASP A 358 21.82 -4.35 27.74
CA ASP A 358 22.62 -3.18 27.35
C ASP A 358 22.89 -2.29 28.57
N ALA A 359 24.05 -2.49 29.20
CA ALA A 359 24.42 -1.74 30.41
C ALA A 359 24.67 -0.26 30.08
N LEU A 360 25.20 0.03 28.89
CA LEU A 360 25.49 1.39 28.45
C LEU A 360 24.21 2.22 28.34
N LEU A 361 23.20 1.69 27.65
CA LEU A 361 21.90 2.35 27.52
C LEU A 361 21.21 2.50 28.88
N ALA A 362 21.22 1.46 29.71
CA ALA A 362 20.62 1.50 31.04
C ALA A 362 21.26 2.58 31.94
N HIS A 363 22.59 2.64 31.97
CA HIS A 363 23.31 3.65 32.75
C HIS A 363 23.12 5.07 32.21
N ALA A 364 22.98 5.25 30.90
CA ALA A 364 22.67 6.55 30.30
C ALA A 364 21.26 7.01 30.71
N LEU A 365 20.24 6.17 30.52
CA LEU A 365 18.86 6.49 30.87
C LEU A 365 18.71 6.86 32.35
N LEU A 366 19.33 6.10 33.27
CA LEU A 366 19.30 6.40 34.71
C LEU A 366 19.97 7.73 35.06
N ARG A 367 21.07 8.08 34.40
CA ARG A 367 21.73 9.40 34.60
C ARG A 367 20.86 10.55 34.14
N HIS A 368 20.02 10.33 33.14
CA HIS A 368 19.07 11.31 32.62
C HIS A 368 17.70 11.27 33.32
N GLY A 369 17.59 10.56 34.44
CA GLY A 369 16.43 10.61 35.33
C GLY A 369 15.39 9.52 35.10
N ALA A 370 15.68 8.48 34.32
CA ALA A 370 14.89 7.25 34.36
C ALA A 370 14.94 6.63 35.78
N VAL A 371 13.85 6.00 36.19
CA VAL A 371 13.72 5.37 37.51
C VAL A 371 13.44 3.88 37.34
N VAL A 372 13.99 3.05 38.21
CA VAL A 372 13.84 1.58 38.13
C VAL A 372 12.38 1.17 38.33
N GLU A 373 11.65 1.94 39.12
CA GLU A 373 10.24 1.74 39.45
C GLU A 373 9.30 1.95 38.26
N SER A 374 9.76 2.54 37.15
CA SER A 374 8.92 2.68 35.94
C SER A 374 8.81 1.37 35.15
N ILE A 375 9.63 0.37 35.45
CA ILE A 375 9.53 -0.96 34.83
C ILE A 375 8.45 -1.76 35.55
N ASP A 376 7.33 -2.00 34.86
CA ASP A 376 6.20 -2.76 35.40
C ASP A 376 6.47 -4.27 35.51
N ASP A 377 7.41 -4.80 34.74
CA ASP A 377 7.79 -6.22 34.72
C ASP A 377 8.88 -6.54 35.77
N ASP A 378 8.53 -7.41 36.72
CA ASP A 378 9.42 -7.81 37.82
C ASP A 378 10.70 -8.53 37.34
N ASP A 379 10.62 -9.31 36.26
CA ASP A 379 11.75 -10.04 35.69
C ASP A 379 12.71 -9.07 35.00
N LEU A 380 12.19 -8.10 34.24
CA LEU A 380 13.00 -7.02 33.65
C LEU A 380 13.64 -6.16 34.74
N ARG A 381 12.93 -5.89 35.84
CA ARG A 381 13.50 -5.14 36.97
C ARG A 381 14.65 -5.89 37.63
N ALA A 382 14.51 -7.22 37.82
CA ALA A 382 15.59 -8.06 38.33
C ALA A 382 16.78 -8.14 37.35
N ALA A 383 16.50 -8.24 36.05
CA ALA A 383 17.51 -8.21 34.99
C ALA A 383 18.30 -6.90 35.01
N LEU A 384 17.62 -5.76 35.14
CA LEU A 384 18.26 -4.46 35.28
C LEU A 384 19.18 -4.40 36.50
N GLN A 385 18.73 -4.88 37.67
CA GLN A 385 19.57 -4.91 38.87
C GLN A 385 20.83 -5.78 38.73
N ALA A 386 20.74 -6.87 37.96
CA ALA A 386 21.90 -7.69 37.61
C ALA A 386 22.80 -6.99 36.60
N LEU A 387 22.22 -6.26 35.64
CA LEU A 387 22.92 -5.51 34.60
C LEU A 387 23.72 -4.34 35.18
N LEU A 388 23.16 -3.58 36.12
CA LEU A 388 23.82 -2.44 36.78
C LEU A 388 25.03 -2.83 37.66
N LYS A 389 25.26 -4.12 37.89
CA LYS A 389 26.46 -4.63 38.56
C LYS A 389 27.61 -4.86 37.58
N ARG A 390 27.35 -4.79 36.26
CA ARG A 390 28.33 -4.96 35.20
C ARG A 390 29.01 -3.62 34.89
N PRO A 391 30.16 -3.63 34.19
CA PRO A 391 30.78 -2.42 33.68
C PRO A 391 29.82 -1.64 32.75
N PRO A 392 29.79 -0.31 32.82
CA PRO A 392 28.84 0.52 32.07
C PRO A 392 29.12 0.59 30.56
N ASP A 393 30.27 0.08 30.11
CA ASP A 393 30.68 0.00 28.71
C ASP A 393 30.25 -1.31 28.04
N GLN A 394 29.57 -2.21 28.76
CA GLN A 394 29.15 -3.49 28.22
C GLN A 394 27.86 -3.37 27.39
N LEU A 395 27.97 -3.64 26.09
CA LEU A 395 26.84 -3.73 25.17
C LEU A 395 26.07 -5.05 25.34
N GLY A 396 24.77 -4.99 25.06
CA GLY A 396 23.87 -6.14 25.01
C GLY A 396 24.15 -7.07 23.82
N SER A 397 23.35 -8.12 23.66
CA SER A 397 23.41 -8.89 22.41
C SER A 397 22.85 -8.03 21.28
N ASP A 398 23.73 -7.51 20.43
CA ASP A 398 23.38 -6.86 19.17
C ASP A 398 22.73 -7.93 18.28
N ASP A 399 21.41 -8.00 18.27
CA ASP A 399 20.68 -8.92 17.39
C ASP A 399 20.69 -8.42 15.95
N GLY A 400 20.99 -7.14 15.69
CA GLY A 400 21.27 -6.59 14.36
C GLY A 400 20.17 -6.85 13.32
N THR A 401 19.00 -7.32 13.75
CA THR A 401 18.01 -7.97 12.88
C THR A 401 17.14 -6.98 12.12
N HIS A 402 17.25 -5.68 12.40
CA HIS A 402 16.38 -4.63 11.84
C HIS A 402 17.14 -3.42 11.28
N ILE A 403 18.47 -3.46 11.18
CA ILE A 403 19.22 -2.38 10.54
C ILE A 403 19.02 -2.45 9.02
N LEU A 404 18.20 -1.54 8.51
CA LEU A 404 18.12 -1.29 7.07
C LEU A 404 19.36 -0.51 6.67
N LEU A 405 20.29 -1.18 5.99
CA LEU A 405 21.43 -0.53 5.37
C LEU A 405 20.96 0.23 4.15
N CYS A 406 21.49 1.44 3.98
CA CYS A 406 21.35 2.14 2.72
C CYS A 406 22.02 1.31 1.62
N HIS A 407 21.22 0.68 0.75
CA HIS A 407 21.75 0.23 -0.52
C HIS A 407 22.01 1.47 -1.37
N ASP A 408 23.25 1.56 -1.85
CA ASP A 408 23.74 2.62 -2.70
C ASP A 408 23.17 2.38 -4.12
N ASP A 409 21.84 2.48 -4.28
CA ASP A 409 21.15 2.37 -5.57
C ASP A 409 21.46 3.58 -6.49
N SER A 410 22.37 4.45 -6.07
CA SER A 410 23.06 5.46 -6.88
C SER A 410 24.03 4.87 -7.90
N ALA A 411 24.40 3.58 -7.77
CA ALA A 411 25.24 2.89 -8.75
C ALA A 411 24.38 2.17 -9.80
N PRO A 412 24.65 2.35 -11.11
CA PRO A 412 23.79 1.83 -12.18
C PRO A 412 23.95 0.32 -12.35
N ASP A 413 22.81 -0.35 -12.59
CA ASP A 413 22.73 -1.52 -13.48
C ASP A 413 22.35 -1.07 -14.91
#